data_AF-A0A965MMF8-F1
#
_entry.id   AF-A0A965MMF8-F1
#
_cell.length_a   1.000
_cell.length_b   1.000
_cell.length_c   1.000
_cell.angle_alpha   90.00
_cell.angle_beta   90.00
_cell.angle_gamma   90.00
#
_symmetry.space_group_name_H-M   'P 1'
#
loop_
_entity.id
_entity.type
_entity.pdbx_description
1 polymer ?
#
loop_
_entity_poly.entity_id
_entity_poly.type
_entity_poly.pdbx_seq_one_letter_code
_entity_poly.pdbx_strand_id
1 'polypeptide(L)'
;MTECNLCAFDTEDDSKRFSDARQDHAGYEKVCTQIAAIDARTGERFHYRPTITRKRGRGRYTETVWDVQPFLDWLEARGPIRCFAHNLAYDIGNIWRDRLDELDITMVGNRLVRARWKNVTLLDSSNVWPMPLAKVGKSIGLEKMEMDVESEEYVFRDVEIVIEAMALAERICIQYGADMKSTLGSISISIWQAGVIGGVNWQSTMEDIRNAYYGGRVELFKTEASMVNEVYVDNTNPYEPQTLRAKKTVDKGEIYYTDINSLYPAMMLNKFPDGDDQYFDCETLAEAKALFLSDEELYGVIHCDIEIPDTIRIAPLPVKREGSGEVCFPVGPASGWWTVHEVRYAIAKGCKLKKFRDAYGSRTGSYYYRSFVETFYRLRKEELDKPQPDEGKTLFYKLLMNNLYGQLGMKGSVTRSIHLTA
;
A
#
# COMPACT_ATOMS: atom_id res chain seq x y z
N MET A 1 0.34 5.56 29.83
CA MET A 1 0.58 4.55 28.78
C MET A 1 -0.73 3.82 28.56
N THR A 2 -1.25 3.82 27.33
CA THR A 2 -2.46 3.07 26.98
C THR A 2 -2.15 1.58 27.07
N GLU A 3 -3.08 0.76 27.56
CA GLU A 3 -2.94 -0.71 27.63
C GLU A 3 -2.83 -1.28 26.21
N CYS A 4 -1.64 -1.26 25.63
CA CYS A 4 -1.37 -1.84 24.32
C CYS A 4 -0.70 -3.21 24.51
N ASN A 5 -1.36 -4.27 24.04
CA ASN A 5 -0.90 -5.64 24.20
C ASN A 5 0.04 -6.04 23.05
N LEU A 6 1.24 -5.44 23.06
CA LEU A 6 2.31 -5.71 22.10
C LEU A 6 3.70 -5.45 22.68
N CYS A 7 4.70 -6.02 22.00
CA CYS A 7 6.10 -5.62 22.11
C CYS A 7 6.54 -4.95 20.80
N ALA A 8 7.60 -4.15 20.87
CA ALA A 8 8.33 -3.74 19.68
C ALA A 8 9.84 -3.86 19.92
N PHE A 9 10.60 -4.00 18.85
CA PHE A 9 12.05 -4.07 18.89
C PHE A 9 12.67 -3.49 17.61
N ASP A 10 13.95 -3.15 17.71
CA ASP A 10 14.76 -2.64 16.62
C ASP A 10 16.22 -3.11 16.78
N THR A 11 16.94 -3.22 15.67
CA THR A 11 18.34 -3.65 15.66
C THR A 11 19.21 -2.68 14.87
N GLU A 12 20.40 -2.41 15.40
CA GLU A 12 21.43 -1.65 14.70
C GLU A 12 22.58 -2.57 14.29
N ASP A 13 23.22 -2.24 13.17
CA ASP A 13 24.41 -2.92 12.69
C ASP A 13 25.40 -1.94 12.03
N ASP A 14 26.63 -2.41 11.81
CA ASP A 14 27.70 -1.59 11.22
C ASP A 14 27.69 -1.57 9.68
N SER A 15 26.61 -2.00 9.03
CA SER A 15 26.51 -2.11 7.56
C SER A 15 26.76 -0.80 6.83
N LYS A 16 26.43 0.35 7.44
CA LYS A 16 26.65 1.68 6.84
C LYS A 16 28.14 1.94 6.54
N ARG A 17 29.07 1.42 7.34
CA ARG A 17 30.52 1.55 7.09
C ARG A 17 30.92 0.92 5.75
N PHE A 18 30.27 -0.17 5.36
CA PHE A 18 30.53 -0.88 4.11
C PHE A 18 29.93 -0.15 2.90
N SER A 19 28.75 0.45 3.06
CA SER A 19 28.12 1.31 2.04
C SER A 19 28.98 2.54 1.74
N ASP A 20 29.47 3.22 2.77
CA ASP A 20 30.33 4.41 2.63
C ASP A 20 31.70 4.06 2.01
N ALA A 21 32.19 2.84 2.25
CA ALA A 21 33.42 2.32 1.66
C ALA A 21 33.26 1.78 0.21
N ARG A 22 32.07 1.87 -0.40
CA ARG A 22 31.74 1.31 -1.73
C ARG A 22 32.11 -0.18 -1.87
N GLN A 23 31.91 -0.97 -0.81
CA GLN A 23 32.16 -2.40 -0.87
C GLN A 23 30.91 -3.14 -1.38
N ASP A 24 31.07 -3.92 -2.44
CA ASP A 24 29.98 -4.63 -3.12
C ASP A 24 29.36 -5.80 -2.31
N HIS A 25 29.90 -6.10 -1.12
CA HIS A 25 29.61 -7.33 -0.36
C HIS A 25 29.37 -7.11 1.15
N ALA A 26 28.64 -6.05 1.52
CA ALA A 26 28.39 -5.64 2.92
C ALA A 26 27.79 -6.72 3.85
N GLY A 27 27.10 -7.73 3.31
CA GLY A 27 26.35 -8.71 4.11
C GLY A 27 27.20 -9.75 4.86
N TYR A 28 28.46 -9.97 4.48
CA TYR A 28 29.28 -11.05 5.05
C TYR A 28 30.05 -10.61 6.30
N GLU A 29 30.51 -9.36 6.37
CA GLU A 29 31.34 -8.89 7.48
C GLU A 29 30.59 -8.06 8.52
N LYS A 30 29.32 -7.71 8.26
CA LYS A 30 28.51 -6.91 9.18
C LYS A 30 28.34 -7.55 10.55
N VAL A 31 28.15 -6.74 11.59
CA VAL A 31 27.90 -7.13 12.98
C VAL A 31 26.75 -6.31 13.55
N CYS A 32 25.78 -6.98 14.18
CA CYS A 32 24.73 -6.30 14.95
C CYS A 32 25.35 -5.65 16.19
N THR A 33 25.20 -4.34 16.33
CA THR A 33 25.83 -3.52 17.38
C THR A 33 24.91 -3.32 18.57
N GLN A 34 23.59 -3.22 18.33
CA GLN A 34 22.58 -3.05 19.37
C GLN A 34 21.29 -3.79 19.04
N ILE A 35 20.63 -4.25 20.09
CA ILE A 35 19.25 -4.74 20.07
C ILE A 35 18.51 -4.01 21.18
N ALA A 36 17.42 -3.32 20.84
CA ALA A 36 16.54 -2.69 21.82
C ALA A 36 15.11 -3.20 21.64
N ALA A 37 14.40 -3.36 22.75
CA ALA A 37 13.01 -3.77 22.75
C ALA A 37 12.24 -3.18 23.92
N ILE A 38 10.94 -3.00 23.75
CA ILE A 38 10.05 -2.50 24.79
C ILE A 38 8.79 -3.39 24.84
N ASP A 39 8.41 -3.81 26.03
CA ASP A 39 7.10 -4.40 26.31
C ASP A 39 6.12 -3.29 26.70
N ALA A 40 5.18 -2.96 25.82
CA ALA A 40 4.26 -1.85 26.03
C ALA A 40 3.26 -2.09 27.18
N ARG A 41 3.11 -3.35 27.62
CA ARG A 41 2.20 -3.74 28.72
C ARG A 41 2.77 -3.36 30.08
N THR A 42 4.09 -3.54 30.23
CA THR A 42 4.80 -3.35 31.50
C THR A 42 5.65 -2.08 31.51
N GLY A 43 5.98 -1.54 30.34
CA GLY A 43 6.97 -0.48 30.16
C GLY A 43 8.41 -0.96 30.29
N GLU A 44 8.63 -2.27 30.37
CA GLU A 44 9.97 -2.84 30.49
C GLU A 44 10.78 -2.59 29.22
N ARG A 45 12.00 -2.10 29.40
CA ARG A 45 12.98 -1.85 28.34
C ARG A 45 14.06 -2.93 28.39
N PHE A 46 14.36 -3.52 27.26
CA PHE A 46 15.50 -4.41 27.04
C PHE A 46 16.48 -3.73 26.10
N HIS A 47 17.74 -3.72 26.48
CA HIS A 47 18.84 -3.31 25.63
C HIS A 47 19.99 -4.28 25.79
N TYR A 48 20.60 -4.65 24.67
CA TYR A 48 21.73 -5.56 24.63
C TYR A 48 22.66 -5.22 23.48
N ARG A 49 23.96 -5.35 23.74
CA ARG A 49 25.03 -5.20 22.74
C ARG A 49 25.61 -6.57 22.43
N PRO A 50 25.27 -7.17 21.28
CA PRO A 50 25.77 -8.48 20.90
C PRO A 50 27.29 -8.56 20.90
N THR A 51 27.82 -9.70 21.37
CA THR A 51 29.25 -10.01 21.27
C THR A 51 29.49 -11.01 20.15
N ILE A 52 30.63 -10.90 19.46
CA ILE A 52 31.01 -11.86 18.41
C ILE A 52 31.31 -13.20 19.06
N THR A 53 30.59 -14.25 18.66
CA THR A 53 30.75 -15.61 19.20
C THR A 53 31.70 -16.44 18.35
N ARG A 54 31.67 -16.28 17.02
CA ARG A 54 32.56 -16.99 16.09
C ARG A 54 32.68 -16.26 14.76
N LYS A 55 33.73 -16.61 14.02
CA LYS A 55 33.89 -16.28 12.59
C LYS A 55 33.99 -17.58 11.79
N ARG A 56 33.31 -17.66 10.65
CA ARG A 56 33.36 -18.84 9.77
C ARG A 56 33.64 -18.45 8.32
N GLY A 57 34.39 -19.27 7.60
CA GLY A 57 34.64 -19.06 6.17
C GLY A 57 33.45 -19.50 5.33
N ARG A 58 33.05 -18.69 4.36
CA ARG A 58 32.01 -19.00 3.36
C ARG A 58 32.56 -18.68 1.97
N GLY A 59 33.24 -19.66 1.38
CA GLY A 59 33.97 -19.47 0.13
C GLY A 59 35.15 -18.52 0.32
N ARG A 60 35.13 -17.36 -0.36
CA ARG A 60 36.16 -16.31 -0.24
C ARG A 60 35.90 -15.30 0.88
N TYR A 61 34.76 -15.39 1.55
CA TYR A 61 34.32 -14.42 2.54
C TYR A 61 34.41 -14.97 3.97
N THR A 62 34.59 -14.08 4.94
CA THR A 62 34.47 -14.41 6.36
C THR A 62 33.14 -13.89 6.86
N GLU A 63 32.35 -14.77 7.49
CA GLU A 63 31.08 -14.44 8.10
C GLU A 63 31.24 -14.30 9.61
N THR A 64 30.81 -13.17 10.16
CA THR A 64 30.78 -12.93 11.61
C THR A 64 29.45 -13.39 12.20
N VAL A 65 29.50 -14.10 13.32
CA VAL A 65 28.32 -14.54 14.08
C VAL A 65 28.37 -13.89 15.46
N TRP A 66 27.24 -13.38 15.93
CA TRP A 66 27.09 -12.71 17.21
C TRP A 66 26.03 -13.39 18.08
N ASP A 67 26.13 -13.18 19.39
CA ASP A 67 25.17 -13.69 20.35
C ASP A 67 23.88 -12.87 20.32
N VAL A 68 22.76 -13.55 20.15
CA VAL A 68 21.41 -12.97 20.20
C VAL A 68 20.55 -13.66 21.26
N GLN A 69 21.09 -14.66 21.96
CA GLN A 69 20.34 -15.50 22.87
C GLN A 69 19.69 -14.70 24.02
N PRO A 70 20.35 -13.68 24.61
CA PRO A 70 19.71 -12.84 25.63
C PRO A 70 18.43 -12.16 25.16
N PHE A 71 18.39 -11.70 23.90
CA PHE A 71 17.19 -11.11 23.32
C PHE A 71 16.10 -12.16 23.09
N LEU A 72 16.47 -13.35 22.63
CA LEU A 72 15.52 -14.42 22.38
C LEU A 72 14.92 -14.97 23.68
N ASP A 73 15.73 -15.13 24.73
CA ASP A 73 15.27 -15.49 26.08
C ASP A 73 14.32 -14.41 26.62
N TRP A 74 14.67 -13.14 26.43
CA TRP A 74 13.78 -12.03 26.77
C TRP A 74 12.47 -12.15 26.00
N LEU A 75 12.50 -12.31 24.68
CA LEU A 75 11.31 -12.35 23.83
C LEU A 75 10.38 -13.54 24.17
N GLU A 76 10.95 -14.73 24.39
CA GLU A 76 10.20 -15.94 24.75
C GLU A 76 9.46 -15.82 26.09
N ALA A 77 10.08 -15.18 27.07
CA ALA A 77 9.50 -15.00 28.40
C ALA A 77 8.25 -14.09 28.43
N ARG A 78 7.93 -13.38 27.34
CA ARG A 78 6.76 -12.47 27.27
C ARG A 78 5.46 -13.20 26.93
N GLY A 79 5.54 -14.50 26.65
CA GLY A 79 4.40 -15.36 26.34
C GLY A 79 3.89 -15.14 24.91
N PRO A 80 2.66 -15.60 24.61
CA PRO A 80 2.04 -15.31 23.33
C PRO A 80 1.83 -13.81 23.13
N ILE A 81 2.60 -13.21 22.22
CA ILE A 81 2.56 -11.76 21.99
C ILE A 81 2.79 -11.42 20.52
N ARG A 82 2.22 -10.30 20.09
CA ARG A 82 2.58 -9.63 18.83
C ARG A 82 3.79 -8.76 19.08
N CYS A 83 4.88 -9.01 18.36
CA CYS A 83 6.09 -8.21 18.44
C CYS A 83 6.34 -7.52 17.10
N PHE A 84 6.51 -6.20 17.11
CA PHE A 84 6.65 -5.40 15.90
C PHE A 84 8.09 -4.90 15.71
N ALA A 85 8.55 -4.91 14.47
CA ALA A 85 9.71 -4.15 14.03
C ALA A 85 9.32 -3.38 12.76
N HIS A 86 9.98 -2.26 12.47
CA HIS A 86 9.73 -1.51 11.24
C HIS A 86 10.69 -1.97 10.15
N ASN A 87 10.15 -2.56 9.06
CA ASN A 87 10.95 -3.29 8.07
C ASN A 87 11.57 -4.58 8.65
N LEU A 88 10.73 -5.38 9.32
CA LEU A 88 11.08 -6.61 10.05
C LEU A 88 12.03 -7.58 9.31
N ALA A 89 12.00 -7.61 7.98
CA ALA A 89 12.91 -8.46 7.20
C ALA A 89 14.39 -8.16 7.49
N TYR A 90 14.72 -6.90 7.77
CA TYR A 90 16.05 -6.48 8.17
C TYR A 90 16.44 -7.05 9.55
N ASP A 91 15.57 -6.88 10.55
CA ASP A 91 15.80 -7.37 11.91
C ASP A 91 15.84 -8.90 11.98
N ILE A 92 15.03 -9.60 11.18
CA ILE A 92 15.14 -11.05 11.00
C ILE A 92 16.54 -11.42 10.52
N GLY A 93 17.09 -10.65 9.58
CA GLY A 93 18.46 -10.81 9.10
C GLY A 93 19.54 -10.53 10.15
N ASN A 94 19.22 -9.81 11.24
CA ASN A 94 20.14 -9.55 12.35
C ASN A 94 20.01 -10.56 13.49
N ILE A 95 18.80 -11.03 13.77
CA ILE A 95 18.53 -11.92 14.91
C ILE A 95 18.48 -13.40 14.50
N TRP A 96 17.81 -13.73 13.38
CA TRP A 96 17.52 -15.12 13.00
C TRP A 96 18.32 -15.63 11.78
N ARG A 97 19.33 -14.89 11.30
CA ARG A 97 20.12 -15.27 10.10
C ARG A 97 20.60 -16.72 10.06
N ASP A 98 21.11 -17.20 11.20
CA ASP A 98 21.71 -18.52 11.36
C ASP A 98 20.70 -19.61 11.78
N ARG A 99 19.41 -19.23 11.89
CA ARG A 99 18.35 -20.05 12.48
C ARG A 99 16.98 -19.68 11.90
N LEU A 100 16.96 -19.46 10.59
CA LEU A 100 15.74 -19.15 9.82
C LEU A 100 14.77 -20.33 9.78
N ASP A 101 15.27 -21.56 9.95
CA ASP A 101 14.50 -22.80 10.10
C ASP A 101 13.65 -22.83 11.37
N GLU A 102 13.91 -21.94 12.34
CA GLU A 102 13.04 -21.77 13.51
C GLU A 102 11.82 -20.89 13.25
N LEU A 103 11.76 -20.22 12.09
CA LEU A 103 10.69 -19.31 11.73
C LEU A 103 9.70 -19.95 10.78
N ASP A 104 8.41 -19.84 11.11
CA ASP A 104 7.34 -20.04 10.14
C ASP A 104 6.97 -18.71 9.49
N ILE A 105 7.41 -18.52 8.25
CA ILE A 105 7.35 -17.24 7.53
C ILE A 105 6.21 -17.24 6.50
N THR A 106 5.34 -16.23 6.60
CA THR A 106 4.29 -15.94 5.63
C THR A 106 4.69 -14.77 4.73
N MET A 107 4.86 -15.04 3.43
CA MET A 107 5.18 -14.05 2.40
C MET A 107 4.02 -13.88 1.43
N VAL A 108 3.80 -12.66 0.94
CA VAL A 108 2.89 -12.39 -0.20
C VAL A 108 3.68 -11.63 -1.26
N GLY A 109 3.94 -12.28 -2.39
CA GLY A 109 4.94 -11.81 -3.35
C GLY A 109 6.32 -11.68 -2.67
N ASN A 110 6.92 -10.50 -2.76
CA ASN A 110 8.20 -10.20 -2.11
C ASN A 110 8.05 -9.58 -0.70
N ARG A 111 6.82 -9.49 -0.18
CA ARG A 111 6.53 -8.79 1.08
C ARG A 111 6.39 -9.77 2.24
N LEU A 112 7.13 -9.52 3.33
CA LEU A 112 6.98 -10.22 4.59
C LEU A 112 5.71 -9.77 5.30
N VAL A 113 4.74 -10.67 5.47
CA VAL A 113 3.48 -10.36 6.17
C VAL A 113 3.61 -10.66 7.66
N ARG A 114 4.23 -11.79 7.99
CA ARG A 114 4.37 -12.31 9.35
C ARG A 114 5.48 -13.35 9.41
N ALA A 115 6.18 -13.42 10.54
CA ALA A 115 6.93 -14.60 10.95
C ALA A 115 6.44 -15.09 12.32
N ARG A 116 6.44 -16.40 12.55
CA ARG A 116 6.16 -16.99 13.86
C ARG A 116 7.41 -17.65 14.40
N TRP A 117 7.75 -17.32 15.64
CA TRP A 117 8.84 -17.94 16.38
C TRP A 117 8.28 -18.39 17.72
N LYS A 118 8.23 -19.71 17.95
CA LYS A 118 7.58 -20.30 19.14
C LYS A 118 6.15 -19.75 19.32
N ASN A 119 5.85 -19.13 20.46
CA ASN A 119 4.57 -18.48 20.78
C ASN A 119 4.51 -17.00 20.36
N VAL A 120 5.57 -16.43 19.79
CA VAL A 120 5.64 -15.02 19.40
C VAL A 120 5.28 -14.84 17.93
N THR A 121 4.44 -13.85 17.65
CA THR A 121 4.08 -13.45 16.29
C THR A 121 4.82 -12.16 15.94
N LEU A 122 5.82 -12.28 15.07
CA LEU A 122 6.60 -11.17 14.55
C LEU A 122 5.86 -10.51 13.38
N LEU A 123 5.67 -9.20 13.43
CA LEU A 123 4.93 -8.42 12.46
C LEU A 123 5.71 -7.20 12.00
N ASP A 124 5.62 -6.88 10.72
CA ASP A 124 6.25 -5.68 10.16
C ASP A 124 5.29 -4.49 10.30
N SER A 125 5.67 -3.48 11.09
CA SER A 125 4.86 -2.26 11.26
C SER A 125 4.74 -1.47 9.95
N SER A 126 5.66 -1.65 8.99
CA SER A 126 5.57 -1.04 7.66
C SER A 126 4.42 -1.62 6.81
N ASN A 127 3.86 -2.76 7.20
CA ASN A 127 2.62 -3.30 6.64
C ASN A 127 1.39 -2.49 7.03
N VAL A 128 1.46 -1.77 8.15
CA VAL A 128 0.40 -0.88 8.64
C VAL A 128 0.70 0.58 8.30
N TRP A 129 1.96 0.98 8.41
CA TRP A 129 2.48 2.32 8.12
C TRP A 129 3.47 2.26 6.95
N PRO A 130 3.01 2.25 5.68
CA PRO A 130 3.85 1.96 4.51
C PRO A 130 4.69 3.17 4.08
N MET A 131 5.55 3.65 4.98
CA MET A 131 6.44 4.78 4.78
C MET A 131 7.62 4.71 5.76
N PRO A 132 8.71 5.47 5.54
CA PRO A 132 9.84 5.49 6.45
C PRO A 132 9.45 5.87 7.87
N LEU A 133 10.07 5.22 8.86
CA LEU A 133 9.83 5.44 10.29
C LEU A 133 9.93 6.92 10.69
N ALA A 134 10.86 7.68 10.11
CA ALA A 134 10.97 9.12 10.38
C ALA A 134 9.69 9.91 10.04
N LYS A 135 8.98 9.53 8.96
CA LYS A 135 7.69 10.15 8.61
C LYS A 135 6.59 9.73 9.58
N VAL A 136 6.60 8.46 10.01
CA VAL A 136 5.66 7.95 11.02
C VAL A 136 5.87 8.70 12.34
N GLY A 137 7.10 8.75 12.84
CA GLY A 137 7.50 9.45 14.05
C GLY A 137 7.07 10.91 14.04
N LYS A 138 7.38 11.64 12.96
CA LYS A 138 6.90 13.02 12.80
C LYS A 138 5.38 13.14 12.94
N SER A 139 4.61 12.26 12.27
CA SER A 139 3.14 12.33 12.31
C SER A 139 2.56 12.07 13.70
N ILE A 140 3.22 11.29 14.55
CA ILE A 140 2.76 11.01 15.92
C ILE A 140 3.43 11.91 16.97
N GLY A 141 4.18 12.93 16.54
CA GLY A 141 4.87 13.86 17.44
C GLY A 141 6.14 13.31 18.11
N LEU A 142 6.68 12.19 17.62
CA LEU A 142 7.93 11.58 18.08
C LEU A 142 8.97 11.61 16.96
N GLU A 143 9.66 12.73 16.80
CA GLU A 143 10.67 12.85 15.75
C GLU A 143 11.79 11.83 15.93
N LYS A 144 12.19 11.19 14.82
CA LYS A 144 13.33 10.28 14.79
C LYS A 144 14.62 11.07 15.01
N MET A 145 15.51 10.54 15.84
CA MET A 145 16.81 11.15 16.13
C MET A 145 17.78 10.96 14.95
N GLU A 146 18.84 11.76 14.91
CA GLU A 146 19.94 11.52 13.98
C GLU A 146 20.59 10.16 14.27
N MET A 147 20.95 9.45 13.20
CA MET A 147 21.45 8.08 13.29
C MET A 147 22.76 8.01 14.06
N ASP A 148 22.73 7.30 15.18
CA ASP A 148 23.90 6.94 15.98
C ASP A 148 23.82 5.47 16.39
N VAL A 149 24.58 4.61 15.69
CA VAL A 149 24.61 3.15 15.89
C VAL A 149 25.20 2.72 17.24
N GLU A 150 25.71 3.67 18.03
CA GLU A 150 26.21 3.45 19.39
C GLU A 150 25.33 4.12 20.47
N SER A 151 24.28 4.85 20.09
CA SER A 151 23.36 5.49 21.05
C SER A 151 22.20 4.57 21.41
N GLU A 152 22.09 4.26 22.70
CA GLU A 152 20.95 3.52 23.26
C GLU A 152 19.65 4.33 23.14
N GLU A 153 19.72 5.65 23.32
CA GLU A 153 18.55 6.54 23.19
C GLU A 153 18.00 6.55 21.76
N TYR A 154 18.88 6.51 20.75
CA TYR A 154 18.50 6.50 19.35
C TYR A 154 17.73 5.24 18.97
N VAL A 155 18.27 4.05 19.27
CA VAL A 155 17.60 2.77 18.94
C VAL A 155 16.28 2.63 19.70
N PHE A 156 16.22 3.10 20.94
CA PHE A 156 14.96 3.12 21.67
C PHE A 156 13.94 4.10 21.13
N ARG A 157 14.35 5.27 20.62
CA ARG A 157 13.43 6.23 19.98
C ARG A 157 12.70 5.55 18.81
N ASP A 158 13.41 4.74 18.03
CA ASP A 158 12.81 4.01 16.92
C ASP A 158 11.77 2.99 17.42
N VAL A 159 12.07 2.25 18.49
CA VAL A 159 11.11 1.32 19.14
C VAL A 159 9.89 2.06 19.70
N GLU A 160 10.09 3.20 20.35
CA GLU A 160 9.02 4.06 20.90
C GLU A 160 8.08 4.56 19.79
N ILE A 161 8.62 4.97 18.65
CA ILE A 161 7.82 5.39 17.48
C ILE A 161 6.94 4.22 17.01
N VAL A 162 7.49 3.00 16.92
CA VAL A 162 6.73 1.82 16.50
C VAL A 162 5.59 1.54 17.48
N ILE A 163 5.85 1.57 18.79
CA ILE A 163 4.81 1.33 19.81
C ILE A 163 3.67 2.34 19.67
N GLU A 164 3.97 3.63 19.65
CA GLU A 164 2.94 4.67 19.63
C GLU A 164 2.15 4.66 18.31
N ALA A 165 2.82 4.42 17.17
CA ALA A 165 2.15 4.28 15.88
C ALA A 165 1.21 3.07 15.84
N MET A 166 1.63 1.93 16.37
CA MET A 166 0.84 0.71 16.39
C MET A 166 -0.30 0.79 17.41
N ALA A 167 -0.07 1.41 18.56
CA ALA A 167 -1.10 1.70 19.55
C ALA A 167 -2.18 2.64 18.99
N LEU A 168 -1.78 3.67 18.22
CA LEU A 168 -2.73 4.54 17.54
C LEU A 168 -3.61 3.76 16.55
N ALA A 169 -3.00 2.91 15.71
CA ALA A 169 -3.73 2.09 14.76
C ALA A 169 -4.72 1.13 15.47
N GLU A 170 -4.29 0.48 16.56
CA GLU A 170 -5.13 -0.42 17.35
C GLU A 170 -6.30 0.31 18.01
N ARG A 171 -6.08 1.49 18.60
CA ARG A 171 -7.16 2.32 19.17
C ARG A 171 -8.23 2.67 18.12
N ILE A 172 -7.80 3.02 16.92
CA ILE A 172 -8.73 3.29 15.81
C ILE A 172 -9.50 2.02 15.43
N CYS A 173 -8.85 0.87 15.33
CA CYS A 173 -9.56 -0.40 15.06
C CYS A 173 -10.66 -0.66 16.10
N ILE A 174 -10.30 -0.58 17.39
CA ILE A 174 -11.23 -0.79 18.52
C ILE A 174 -12.40 0.19 18.47
N GLN A 175 -12.12 1.48 18.20
CA GLN A 175 -13.14 2.52 18.08
C GLN A 175 -14.22 2.18 17.05
N TYR A 176 -13.87 1.46 15.98
CA TYR A 176 -14.78 1.04 14.93
C TYR A 176 -15.25 -0.41 15.06
N GLY A 177 -15.01 -1.06 16.20
CA GLY A 177 -15.45 -2.45 16.45
C GLY A 177 -14.70 -3.47 15.59
N ALA A 178 -13.45 -3.19 15.22
CA ALA A 178 -12.61 -4.05 14.42
C ALA A 178 -11.37 -4.51 15.21
N ASP A 179 -10.87 -5.69 14.87
CA ASP A 179 -9.58 -6.15 15.40
C ASP A 179 -8.43 -5.60 14.59
N MET A 180 -7.32 -5.32 15.26
CA MET A 180 -6.06 -5.01 14.61
C MET A 180 -5.57 -6.20 13.76
N LYS A 181 -5.24 -5.96 12.49
CA LYS A 181 -4.70 -6.96 11.56
C LYS A 181 -3.24 -6.69 11.22
N SER A 182 -2.59 -7.61 10.51
CA SER A 182 -1.17 -7.53 10.15
C SER A 182 -0.85 -6.55 9.02
N THR A 183 -1.86 -6.09 8.27
CA THR A 183 -1.66 -5.15 7.15
C THR A 183 -2.73 -4.06 7.16
N LEU A 184 -2.36 -2.88 6.66
CA LEU A 184 -3.26 -1.74 6.52
C LEU A 184 -4.50 -2.07 5.67
N GLY A 185 -4.32 -2.82 4.58
CA GLY A 185 -5.45 -3.26 3.76
C GLY A 185 -6.43 -4.13 4.55
N SER A 186 -5.92 -5.12 5.29
CA SER A 186 -6.77 -5.97 6.12
C SER A 186 -7.45 -5.19 7.27
N ILE A 187 -6.78 -4.17 7.81
CA ILE A 187 -7.38 -3.24 8.78
C ILE A 187 -8.51 -2.46 8.12
N SER A 188 -8.30 -1.88 6.93
CA SER A 188 -9.34 -1.16 6.20
C SER A 188 -10.58 -2.03 5.95
N ILE A 189 -10.40 -3.28 5.52
CA ILE A 189 -11.50 -4.23 5.31
C ILE A 189 -12.21 -4.54 6.64
N SER A 190 -11.45 -4.83 7.70
CA SER A 190 -12.02 -5.16 9.01
C SER A 190 -12.85 -4.01 9.57
N ILE A 191 -12.37 -2.77 9.46
CA ILE A 191 -13.10 -1.57 9.89
C ILE A 191 -14.33 -1.33 9.01
N TRP A 192 -14.21 -1.51 7.69
CA TRP A 192 -15.32 -1.33 6.77
C TRP A 192 -16.47 -2.33 7.01
N GLN A 193 -16.14 -3.59 7.28
CA GLN A 193 -17.11 -4.65 7.54
C GLN A 193 -17.67 -4.63 8.98
N ALA A 194 -16.96 -3.97 9.91
CA ALA A 194 -17.39 -3.90 11.30
C ALA A 194 -18.74 -3.17 11.43
N GLY A 195 -19.53 -3.55 12.44
CA GLY A 195 -20.92 -3.12 12.62
C GLY A 195 -21.13 -1.59 12.72
N VAL A 196 -20.08 -0.81 12.95
CA VAL A 196 -20.13 0.66 12.94
C VAL A 196 -20.30 1.23 11.53
N ILE A 197 -19.64 0.64 10.53
CA ILE A 197 -19.75 1.06 9.12
C ILE A 197 -20.72 0.14 8.36
N GLY A 198 -20.71 -1.16 8.63
CA GLY A 198 -21.64 -2.14 8.06
C GLY A 198 -21.47 -2.33 6.55
N GLY A 199 -20.26 -2.17 6.04
CA GLY A 199 -19.94 -2.32 4.64
C GLY A 199 -20.14 -3.73 4.12
N VAL A 200 -20.73 -3.86 2.93
CA VAL A 200 -20.92 -5.14 2.24
C VAL A 200 -19.98 -5.19 1.05
N ASN A 201 -19.25 -6.30 0.92
CA ASN A 201 -18.35 -6.46 -0.20
C ASN A 201 -19.09 -6.88 -1.47
N TRP A 202 -18.79 -6.18 -2.55
CA TRP A 202 -19.13 -6.65 -3.88
C TRP A 202 -18.17 -7.78 -4.26
N GLN A 203 -18.70 -8.87 -4.77
CA GLN A 203 -17.92 -10.02 -5.20
C GLN A 203 -18.33 -10.44 -6.61
N SER A 204 -17.35 -10.97 -7.33
CA SER A 204 -17.51 -11.49 -8.68
C SER A 204 -16.74 -12.80 -8.77
N THR A 205 -17.36 -13.82 -9.35
CA THR A 205 -16.71 -15.10 -9.68
C THR A 205 -16.33 -15.19 -11.16
N MET A 206 -16.74 -14.22 -11.97
CA MET A 206 -16.49 -14.21 -13.41
C MET A 206 -15.04 -13.88 -13.72
N GLU A 207 -14.30 -14.84 -14.28
CA GLU A 207 -12.89 -14.65 -14.65
C GLU A 207 -12.72 -13.52 -15.67
N ASP A 208 -13.69 -13.32 -16.56
CA ASP A 208 -13.64 -12.33 -17.63
C ASP A 208 -13.67 -10.88 -17.16
N ILE A 209 -14.25 -10.60 -15.98
CA ILE A 209 -14.21 -9.23 -15.41
C ILE A 209 -12.78 -8.80 -15.14
N ARG A 210 -11.90 -9.75 -14.80
CA ARG A 210 -10.49 -9.48 -14.60
C ARG A 210 -9.76 -9.13 -15.89
N ASN A 211 -10.27 -9.52 -17.05
CA ASN A 211 -9.70 -9.11 -18.33
C ASN A 211 -9.84 -7.59 -18.53
N ALA A 212 -10.94 -7.00 -18.04
CA ALA A 212 -11.16 -5.55 -18.00
C ALA A 212 -10.44 -4.82 -16.84
N TYR A 213 -9.70 -5.53 -15.99
CA TYR A 213 -8.95 -4.90 -14.90
C TYR A 213 -7.59 -4.37 -15.42
N TYR A 214 -7.45 -3.05 -15.42
CA TYR A 214 -6.23 -2.32 -15.82
C TYR A 214 -5.71 -1.46 -14.66
N GLY A 215 -4.40 -1.19 -14.67
CA GLY A 215 -3.77 -0.28 -13.71
C GLY A 215 -3.98 1.20 -14.03
N GLY A 216 -3.30 2.08 -13.31
CA GLY A 216 -3.31 3.51 -13.59
C GLY A 216 -2.73 3.85 -14.96
N ARG A 217 -3.30 4.88 -15.61
CA ARG A 217 -2.79 5.42 -16.88
C ARG A 217 -1.48 6.16 -16.63
N VAL A 218 -0.43 5.74 -17.34
CA VAL A 218 0.85 6.45 -17.40
C VAL A 218 1.22 6.64 -18.86
N GLU A 219 1.42 7.88 -19.28
CA GLU A 219 1.82 8.22 -20.65
C GLU A 219 2.89 9.30 -20.63
N LEU A 220 3.92 9.09 -21.43
CA LEU A 220 4.99 10.06 -21.66
C LEU A 220 4.76 10.71 -23.01
N PHE A 221 4.23 11.94 -23.01
CA PHE A 221 4.03 12.71 -24.25
C PHE A 221 5.33 13.38 -24.75
N LYS A 222 6.29 13.61 -23.85
CA LYS A 222 7.62 14.16 -24.14
C LYS A 222 8.65 13.52 -23.20
N THR A 223 9.78 13.08 -23.75
CA THR A 223 10.86 12.42 -23.01
C THR A 223 11.95 13.37 -22.53
N GLU A 224 11.94 14.63 -22.98
CA GLU A 224 12.96 15.62 -22.64
C GLU A 224 12.33 16.94 -22.21
N ALA A 225 12.85 17.49 -21.10
CA ALA A 225 12.62 18.86 -20.65
C ALA A 225 13.93 19.39 -20.04
N SER A 226 14.50 20.47 -20.58
CA SER A 226 15.69 21.11 -20.01
C SER A 226 15.30 21.97 -18.81
N MET A 227 15.75 21.62 -17.60
CA MET A 227 15.28 22.16 -16.32
C MET A 227 16.10 23.34 -15.81
N VAL A 228 15.43 24.38 -15.29
CA VAL A 228 16.04 25.48 -14.51
C VAL A 228 15.27 25.61 -13.18
N ASN A 229 15.86 25.13 -12.09
CA ASN A 229 15.14 25.03 -10.81
C ASN A 229 14.90 26.39 -10.15
N GLU A 230 13.64 26.84 -10.13
CA GLU A 230 13.09 27.73 -9.09
C GLU A 230 11.65 27.31 -8.76
N VAL A 231 11.29 27.31 -7.47
CA VAL A 231 9.95 26.94 -6.96
C VAL A 231 9.41 28.13 -6.17
N TYR A 232 8.19 28.58 -6.51
CA TYR A 232 7.42 29.54 -5.72
C TYR A 232 6.02 28.98 -5.43
N VAL A 233 5.49 29.30 -4.23
CA VAL A 233 4.14 28.95 -3.79
C VAL A 233 3.34 30.25 -3.67
N ASP A 234 2.22 30.36 -4.39
CA ASP A 234 1.28 31.49 -4.31
C ASP A 234 0.07 31.08 -3.45
N ASN A 235 -0.21 31.85 -2.39
CA ASN A 235 -1.23 31.59 -1.37
C ASN A 235 -2.40 32.60 -1.40
N THR A 236 -2.71 33.22 -2.54
CA THR A 236 -3.55 34.43 -2.56
C THR A 236 -5.07 34.27 -2.77
N ASN A 237 -5.66 33.07 -2.93
CA ASN A 237 -7.12 32.96 -3.14
C ASN A 237 -7.83 31.86 -2.31
N PRO A 238 -8.67 32.24 -1.32
CA PRO A 238 -9.35 31.30 -0.42
C PRO A 238 -10.69 30.69 -0.93
N TYR A 239 -11.14 30.98 -2.16
CA TYR A 239 -12.48 30.55 -2.64
C TYR A 239 -12.48 29.58 -3.85
N GLU A 240 -11.33 29.06 -4.29
CA GLU A 240 -11.26 28.02 -5.33
C GLU A 240 -10.87 26.64 -4.75
N PRO A 241 -11.34 25.52 -5.32
CA PRO A 241 -10.91 24.18 -4.93
C PRO A 241 -9.38 24.09 -4.98
N GLN A 242 -8.76 23.74 -3.86
CA GLN A 242 -7.31 23.72 -3.69
C GLN A 242 -6.64 22.73 -4.66
N THR A 243 -6.28 23.23 -5.84
CA THR A 243 -5.33 22.58 -6.76
C THR A 243 -3.94 23.04 -6.35
N LEU A 244 -3.13 22.13 -5.80
CA LEU A 244 -1.71 22.38 -5.54
C LEU A 244 -0.99 22.58 -6.88
N ARG A 245 -0.85 23.82 -7.33
CA ARG A 245 -0.05 24.17 -8.51
C ARG A 245 1.40 24.33 -8.09
N ALA A 246 2.23 23.32 -8.33
CA ALA A 246 3.68 23.50 -8.27
C ALA A 246 4.16 24.05 -9.61
N LYS A 247 4.80 25.22 -9.59
CA LYS A 247 5.45 25.84 -10.76
C LYS A 247 6.91 25.40 -10.80
N LYS A 248 7.34 24.78 -11.91
CA LYS A 248 8.75 24.53 -12.22
C LYS A 248 9.10 25.19 -13.54
N THR A 249 10.15 26.00 -13.54
CA THR A 249 10.66 26.64 -14.76
C THR A 249 11.58 25.68 -15.50
N VAL A 250 11.44 25.61 -16.83
CA VAL A 250 12.30 24.87 -17.75
C VAL A 250 12.80 25.87 -18.79
N ASP A 251 13.95 25.62 -19.44
CA ASP A 251 14.60 26.50 -20.44
C ASP A 251 13.64 26.95 -21.58
N LYS A 252 12.48 26.31 -21.73
CA LYS A 252 11.45 26.59 -22.74
C LYS A 252 10.04 26.83 -22.17
N GLY A 253 9.87 27.19 -20.90
CA GLY A 253 8.58 27.61 -20.35
C GLY A 253 8.30 27.19 -18.91
N GLU A 254 7.01 27.20 -18.54
CA GLU A 254 6.54 26.90 -17.19
C GLU A 254 5.81 25.54 -17.18
N ILE A 255 6.15 24.68 -16.21
CA ILE A 255 5.43 23.43 -15.95
C ILE A 255 4.48 23.66 -14.78
N TYR A 256 3.22 23.32 -15.00
CA TYR A 256 2.18 23.29 -13.98
C TYR A 256 1.87 21.85 -13.60
N TYR A 257 2.06 21.50 -12.34
CA TYR A 257 1.65 20.21 -11.79
C TYR A 257 0.22 20.31 -11.24
N THR A 258 -0.62 19.34 -11.58
CA THR A 258 -1.98 19.22 -11.05
C THR A 258 -2.23 17.76 -10.67
N ASP A 259 -2.82 17.54 -9.50
CA ASP A 259 -3.12 16.22 -8.95
C ASP A 259 -4.55 16.16 -8.42
N ILE A 260 -5.15 14.97 -8.45
CA ILE A 260 -6.48 14.72 -7.92
C ILE A 260 -6.33 14.27 -6.47
N ASN A 261 -6.87 15.06 -5.55
CA ASN A 261 -6.88 14.72 -4.13
C ASN A 261 -7.66 13.42 -3.89
N SER A 262 -6.95 12.36 -3.48
CA SER A 262 -7.53 11.06 -3.15
C SER A 262 -8.39 10.48 -4.28
N LEU A 263 -7.82 10.39 -5.49
CA LEU A 263 -8.50 9.90 -6.70
C LEU A 263 -9.34 8.62 -6.47
N TYR A 264 -8.73 7.56 -5.92
CA TYR A 264 -9.45 6.30 -5.72
C TYR A 264 -10.59 6.43 -4.69
N PRO A 265 -10.38 7.00 -3.49
CA PRO A 265 -11.50 7.32 -2.59
C PRO A 265 -12.60 8.16 -3.24
N ALA A 266 -12.26 9.15 -4.06
CA ALA A 266 -13.26 9.94 -4.77
C ALA A 266 -14.09 9.09 -5.74
N MET A 267 -13.47 8.13 -6.43
CA MET A 267 -14.19 7.18 -7.31
C MET A 267 -15.08 6.21 -6.51
N MET A 268 -14.68 5.85 -5.30
CA MET A 268 -15.44 4.98 -4.39
C MET A 268 -16.75 5.60 -3.88
N LEU A 269 -16.99 6.90 -4.12
CA LEU A 269 -18.26 7.58 -3.83
C LEU A 269 -19.36 7.32 -4.86
N ASN A 270 -18.99 6.77 -6.03
CA ASN A 270 -19.93 6.42 -7.09
C ASN A 270 -20.66 5.10 -6.79
N LYS A 271 -21.69 4.81 -7.60
CA LYS A 271 -22.34 3.50 -7.61
C LYS A 271 -21.41 2.48 -8.26
N PHE A 272 -21.45 1.26 -7.73
CA PHE A 272 -20.81 0.08 -8.30
C PHE A 272 -21.89 -0.96 -8.62
N PRO A 273 -21.65 -1.87 -9.59
CA PRO A 273 -22.65 -2.86 -10.02
C PRO A 273 -23.25 -3.62 -8.83
N ASP A 274 -24.56 -3.90 -8.86
CA ASP A 274 -25.18 -4.78 -7.86
C ASP A 274 -24.94 -6.28 -8.12
N GLY A 275 -24.54 -6.60 -9.35
CA GLY A 275 -24.26 -7.95 -9.83
C GLY A 275 -23.34 -7.90 -11.05
N ASP A 276 -22.82 -9.05 -11.43
CA ASP A 276 -21.74 -9.16 -12.39
C ASP A 276 -22.01 -10.22 -13.48
N ASP A 277 -23.07 -11.00 -13.29
CA ASP A 277 -23.46 -12.17 -14.06
C ASP A 277 -24.66 -11.93 -15.00
N GLN A 278 -25.32 -10.77 -14.92
CA GLN A 278 -26.39 -10.44 -15.84
C GLN A 278 -25.83 -10.28 -17.25
N TYR A 279 -26.15 -11.21 -18.13
CA TYR A 279 -25.95 -11.04 -19.56
C TYR A 279 -26.87 -9.93 -20.08
N PHE A 280 -26.36 -9.01 -20.90
CA PHE A 280 -27.14 -7.88 -21.40
C PHE A 280 -28.04 -8.21 -22.61
N ASP A 281 -28.16 -9.49 -22.98
CA ASP A 281 -29.06 -10.00 -24.02
C ASP A 281 -28.93 -9.29 -25.39
N CYS A 282 -27.70 -8.89 -25.74
CA CYS A 282 -27.41 -8.32 -27.06
C CYS A 282 -26.97 -9.44 -28.01
N GLU A 283 -27.71 -9.71 -29.09
CA GLU A 283 -27.32 -10.72 -30.08
C GLU A 283 -26.65 -10.10 -31.31
N THR A 284 -26.92 -8.80 -31.55
CA THR A 284 -26.41 -8.07 -32.71
C THR A 284 -25.59 -6.84 -32.34
N LEU A 285 -24.73 -6.40 -33.26
CA LEU A 285 -24.01 -5.14 -33.13
C LEU A 285 -24.95 -3.92 -33.03
N ALA A 286 -26.13 -4.00 -33.65
CA ALA A 286 -27.11 -2.92 -33.63
C ALA A 286 -27.75 -2.77 -32.24
N GLU A 287 -28.16 -3.89 -31.64
CA GLU A 287 -28.69 -3.92 -30.26
C GLU A 287 -27.65 -3.45 -29.25
N ALA A 288 -26.41 -3.96 -29.35
CA ALA A 288 -25.30 -3.54 -28.50
C ALA A 288 -25.05 -2.02 -28.60
N LYS A 289 -25.06 -1.46 -29.82
CA LYS A 289 -24.94 0.00 -30.01
C LYS A 289 -26.10 0.75 -29.39
N ALA A 290 -27.34 0.29 -29.58
CA ALA A 290 -28.52 0.94 -29.03
C ALA A 290 -28.47 0.95 -27.49
N LEU A 291 -28.08 -0.16 -26.86
CA LEU A 291 -27.94 -0.27 -25.43
C LEU A 291 -26.79 0.60 -24.88
N PHE A 292 -25.59 0.50 -25.46
CA PHE A 292 -24.44 1.22 -24.93
C PHE A 292 -24.50 2.72 -25.20
N LEU A 293 -25.24 3.18 -26.21
CA LEU A 293 -25.50 4.60 -26.47
C LEU A 293 -26.77 5.13 -25.78
N SER A 294 -27.53 4.29 -25.07
CA SER A 294 -28.68 4.75 -24.32
C SER A 294 -28.26 5.50 -23.05
N ASP A 295 -29.20 6.25 -22.48
CA ASP A 295 -29.06 6.87 -21.16
C ASP A 295 -29.37 5.90 -20.02
N GLU A 296 -29.49 4.60 -20.31
CA GLU A 296 -29.77 3.60 -19.29
C GLU A 296 -28.60 3.45 -18.31
N GLU A 297 -28.93 3.29 -17.03
CA GLU A 297 -27.96 2.95 -15.99
C GLU A 297 -27.43 1.53 -16.23
N LEU A 298 -26.13 1.41 -16.50
CA LEU A 298 -25.46 0.14 -16.84
C LEU A 298 -24.08 0.09 -16.20
N TYR A 299 -23.78 -1.03 -15.55
CA TYR A 299 -22.49 -1.35 -14.94
C TYR A 299 -22.04 -2.71 -15.46
N GLY A 300 -20.75 -2.88 -15.74
CA GLY A 300 -20.27 -4.17 -16.24
C GLY A 300 -19.08 -4.06 -17.16
N VAL A 301 -18.80 -5.15 -17.86
CA VAL A 301 -17.71 -5.29 -18.83
C VAL A 301 -18.25 -5.69 -20.20
N ILE A 302 -17.55 -5.26 -21.26
CA ILE A 302 -17.89 -5.49 -22.65
C ILE A 302 -16.66 -6.05 -23.36
N HIS A 303 -16.83 -7.15 -24.07
CA HIS A 303 -15.86 -7.71 -24.99
C HIS A 303 -16.19 -7.28 -26.42
N CYS A 304 -15.33 -6.47 -27.03
CA CYS A 304 -15.61 -5.92 -28.35
C CYS A 304 -14.37 -5.57 -29.16
N ASP A 305 -14.58 -5.26 -30.45
CA ASP A 305 -13.59 -4.58 -31.29
C ASP A 305 -13.99 -3.13 -31.47
N ILE A 306 -13.05 -2.23 -31.22
CA ILE A 306 -13.24 -0.78 -31.35
C ILE A 306 -12.17 -0.23 -32.29
N GLU A 307 -12.61 0.59 -33.24
CA GLU A 307 -11.75 1.43 -34.05
C GLU A 307 -11.49 2.75 -33.31
N ILE A 308 -10.24 2.98 -32.94
CA ILE A 308 -9.79 4.21 -32.30
C ILE A 308 -9.19 5.12 -33.39
N PRO A 309 -9.74 6.32 -33.64
CA PRO A 309 -9.23 7.20 -34.70
C PRO A 309 -7.76 7.55 -34.49
N ASP A 310 -6.94 7.47 -35.53
CA ASP A 310 -5.53 7.91 -35.53
C ASP A 310 -5.36 9.40 -35.21
N THR A 311 -6.39 10.20 -35.49
CA THR A 311 -6.49 11.63 -35.19
C THR A 311 -6.77 11.94 -33.71
N ILE A 312 -7.12 10.96 -32.87
CA ILE A 312 -7.40 11.22 -31.46
C ILE A 312 -6.11 11.56 -30.71
N ARG A 313 -6.13 12.68 -29.97
CA ARG A 313 -4.94 13.12 -29.21
C ARG A 313 -4.61 12.19 -28.04
N ILE A 314 -5.65 11.68 -27.38
CA ILE A 314 -5.56 10.92 -26.14
C ILE A 314 -6.43 9.69 -26.34
N ALA A 315 -5.81 8.54 -26.60
CA ALA A 315 -6.53 7.30 -26.79
C ALA A 315 -7.28 6.92 -25.50
N PRO A 316 -8.57 6.54 -25.58
CA PRO A 316 -9.42 6.37 -24.40
C PRO A 316 -9.31 4.98 -23.76
N LEU A 317 -8.91 3.96 -24.53
CA LEU A 317 -8.99 2.57 -24.09
C LEU A 317 -7.61 1.97 -23.81
N PRO A 318 -7.41 1.34 -22.65
CA PRO A 318 -6.21 0.58 -22.36
C PRO A 318 -6.19 -0.76 -23.11
N VAL A 319 -5.02 -1.22 -23.50
CA VAL A 319 -4.78 -2.56 -24.05
C VAL A 319 -3.57 -3.17 -23.35
N LYS A 320 -3.63 -4.46 -23.02
CA LYS A 320 -2.47 -5.21 -22.54
C LYS A 320 -1.65 -5.67 -23.74
N ARG A 321 -0.41 -5.20 -23.85
CA ARG A 321 0.49 -5.59 -24.92
C ARG A 321 0.84 -7.07 -24.79
N GLU A 322 0.64 -7.81 -25.88
CA GLU A 322 0.92 -9.24 -25.95
C GLU A 322 2.38 -9.54 -25.54
N GLY A 323 2.58 -10.65 -24.81
CA GLY A 323 3.87 -11.07 -24.27
C GLY A 323 4.30 -10.33 -23.01
N SER A 324 4.29 -8.99 -23.02
CA SER A 324 4.78 -8.17 -21.88
C SER A 324 3.75 -7.95 -20.77
N GLY A 325 2.46 -7.93 -21.12
CA GLY A 325 1.38 -7.55 -20.20
C GLY A 325 1.33 -6.06 -19.85
N GLU A 326 2.22 -5.24 -20.40
CA GLU A 326 2.25 -3.79 -20.21
C GLU A 326 0.95 -3.15 -20.71
N VAL A 327 0.42 -2.20 -19.95
CA VAL A 327 -0.77 -1.45 -20.37
C VAL A 327 -0.33 -0.29 -21.27
N CYS A 328 -0.89 -0.23 -22.48
CA CYS A 328 -0.72 0.88 -23.42
C CYS A 328 -2.07 1.42 -23.91
N PHE A 329 -2.07 2.58 -24.56
CA PHE A 329 -3.28 3.23 -25.07
C PHE A 329 -3.10 3.49 -26.58
N PRO A 330 -3.30 2.46 -27.43
CA PRO A 330 -3.04 2.57 -28.86
C PRO A 330 -4.14 3.34 -29.60
N VAL A 331 -3.81 3.80 -30.81
CA VAL A 331 -4.78 4.20 -31.84
C VAL A 331 -4.90 3.10 -32.90
N GLY A 332 -5.96 3.14 -33.71
CA GLY A 332 -6.30 2.13 -34.69
C GLY A 332 -7.22 1.03 -34.14
N PRO A 333 -7.30 -0.13 -34.81
CA PRO A 333 -8.11 -1.26 -34.36
C PRO A 333 -7.59 -1.83 -33.04
N ALA A 334 -8.50 -1.97 -32.06
CA ALA A 334 -8.23 -2.61 -30.78
C ALA A 334 -9.32 -3.65 -30.46
N SER A 335 -8.92 -4.72 -29.76
CA SER A 335 -9.80 -5.78 -29.28
C SER A 335 -9.52 -6.03 -27.81
N GLY A 336 -10.56 -6.19 -27.01
CA GLY A 336 -10.39 -6.40 -25.58
C GLY A 336 -11.67 -6.33 -24.76
N TRP A 337 -11.46 -6.47 -23.46
CA TRP A 337 -12.48 -6.29 -22.42
C TRP A 337 -12.31 -4.92 -21.78
N TRP A 338 -13.39 -4.17 -21.68
CA TRP A 338 -13.43 -2.85 -21.04
C TRP A 338 -14.72 -2.68 -20.26
N THR A 339 -14.73 -1.76 -19.30
CA THR A 339 -15.97 -1.42 -18.61
C THR A 339 -16.98 -0.76 -19.56
N VAL A 340 -18.27 -0.88 -19.26
CA VAL A 340 -19.34 -0.16 -19.97
C VAL A 340 -19.04 1.34 -20.06
N HIS A 341 -18.50 1.91 -18.97
CA HIS A 341 -18.15 3.32 -18.86
C HIS A 341 -17.02 3.73 -19.81
N GLU A 342 -15.97 2.90 -19.93
CA GLU A 342 -14.86 3.13 -20.86
C GLU A 342 -15.31 3.04 -22.32
N VAL A 343 -16.15 2.06 -22.66
CA VAL A 343 -16.69 1.92 -24.02
C VAL A 343 -17.58 3.11 -24.39
N ARG A 344 -18.49 3.52 -23.49
CA ARG A 344 -19.32 4.72 -23.65
C ARG A 344 -18.46 5.97 -23.88
N TYR A 345 -17.44 6.16 -23.04
CA TYR A 345 -16.51 7.27 -23.18
C TYR A 345 -15.75 7.24 -24.51
N ALA A 346 -15.26 6.06 -24.92
CA ALA A 346 -14.54 5.91 -26.19
C ALA A 346 -15.41 6.28 -27.40
N ILE A 347 -16.67 5.82 -27.43
CA ILE A 347 -17.61 6.15 -28.50
C ILE A 347 -17.91 7.66 -28.51
N ALA A 348 -18.11 8.28 -27.34
CA ALA A 348 -18.29 9.73 -27.20
C ALA A 348 -17.07 10.54 -27.69
N LYS A 349 -15.88 9.93 -27.72
CA LYS A 349 -14.65 10.52 -28.30
C LYS A 349 -14.45 10.22 -29.78
N GLY A 350 -15.43 9.62 -30.45
CA GLY A 350 -15.41 9.33 -31.88
C GLY A 350 -14.89 7.94 -32.25
N CYS A 351 -14.64 7.06 -31.27
CA CYS A 351 -14.31 5.67 -31.55
C CYS A 351 -15.54 4.92 -32.08
N LYS A 352 -15.32 3.89 -32.89
CA LYS A 352 -16.41 3.12 -33.53
C LYS A 352 -16.41 1.69 -33.06
N LEU A 353 -17.51 1.25 -32.45
CA LEU A 353 -17.75 -0.17 -32.17
C LEU A 353 -17.90 -0.94 -33.49
N LYS A 354 -16.95 -1.84 -33.76
CA LYS A 354 -16.85 -2.63 -35.00
C LYS A 354 -17.46 -4.01 -34.84
N LYS A 355 -17.21 -4.67 -33.71
CA LYS A 355 -17.71 -6.01 -33.41
C LYS A 355 -18.11 -6.07 -31.95
N PHE A 356 -19.30 -6.58 -31.70
CA PHE A 356 -19.73 -6.99 -30.37
C PHE A 356 -19.48 -8.50 -30.23
N ARG A 357 -19.01 -8.93 -29.06
CA ARG A 357 -18.90 -10.36 -28.73
C ARG A 357 -19.76 -10.66 -27.52
N ASP A 358 -19.54 -9.92 -26.44
CA ASP A 358 -20.15 -10.25 -25.16
C ASP A 358 -20.24 -9.04 -24.23
N ALA A 359 -21.17 -9.05 -23.29
CA ALA A 359 -21.24 -8.09 -22.19
C ALA A 359 -22.04 -8.62 -21.00
N TYR A 360 -21.48 -8.40 -19.81
CA TYR A 360 -21.99 -8.85 -18.53
C TYR A 360 -21.97 -7.74 -17.51
N GLY A 361 -22.92 -7.72 -16.58
CA GLY A 361 -22.87 -6.84 -15.43
C GLY A 361 -24.20 -6.71 -14.68
N SER A 362 -24.68 -5.47 -14.54
CA SER A 362 -25.95 -5.16 -13.89
C SER A 362 -26.54 -3.85 -14.43
N ARG A 363 -27.88 -3.78 -14.47
CA ARG A 363 -28.66 -2.57 -14.77
C ARG A 363 -28.92 -1.69 -13.53
N THR A 364 -28.39 -2.08 -12.38
CA THR A 364 -28.49 -1.33 -11.12
C THR A 364 -27.13 -1.26 -10.44
N GLY A 365 -26.97 -0.27 -9.56
CA GLY A 365 -25.77 -0.13 -8.76
C GLY A 365 -26.00 0.58 -7.44
N SER A 366 -25.16 0.24 -6.47
CA SER A 366 -25.25 0.69 -5.08
C SER A 366 -23.97 1.36 -4.60
N TYR A 367 -24.09 2.14 -3.53
CA TYR A 367 -23.01 2.88 -2.91
C TYR A 367 -22.27 2.06 -1.83
N TYR A 368 -21.63 0.96 -2.24
CA TYR A 368 -21.00 0.00 -1.31
C TYR A 368 -19.92 0.61 -0.40
N TYR A 369 -19.20 1.61 -0.89
CA TYR A 369 -18.01 2.15 -0.22
C TYR A 369 -18.17 3.59 0.27
N ARG A 370 -19.29 4.24 -0.09
CA ARG A 370 -19.52 5.66 0.18
C ARG A 370 -19.44 5.98 1.67
N SER A 371 -20.14 5.21 2.51
CA SER A 371 -20.19 5.45 3.95
C SER A 371 -18.79 5.42 4.58
N PHE A 372 -17.93 4.49 4.16
CA PHE A 372 -16.55 4.38 4.61
C PHE A 372 -15.73 5.62 4.23
N VAL A 373 -15.77 6.02 2.95
CA VAL A 373 -15.00 7.16 2.45
C VAL A 373 -15.49 8.46 3.09
N GLU A 374 -16.79 8.71 3.11
CA GLU A 374 -17.35 9.93 3.71
C GLU A 374 -17.02 10.03 5.20
N THR A 375 -17.06 8.91 5.93
CA THR A 375 -16.72 8.87 7.36
C THR A 375 -15.27 9.29 7.58
N PHE A 376 -14.30 8.62 6.95
CA PHE A 376 -12.89 8.91 7.18
C PHE A 376 -12.43 10.22 6.54
N TYR A 377 -13.07 10.65 5.45
CA TYR A 377 -12.81 11.97 4.87
C TYR A 377 -13.29 13.09 5.82
N ARG A 378 -14.52 12.98 6.34
CA ARG A 378 -15.08 13.92 7.31
C ARG A 378 -14.21 14.00 8.57
N LEU A 379 -13.89 12.86 9.18
CA LEU A 379 -13.06 12.81 10.39
C LEU A 379 -11.67 13.38 10.18
N ARG A 380 -11.06 13.08 9.03
CA ARG A 380 -9.77 13.68 8.65
C ARG A 380 -9.89 15.20 8.56
N LYS A 381 -10.96 15.72 7.96
CA LYS A 381 -11.19 17.17 7.86
C LYS A 381 -11.41 17.79 9.24
N GLU A 382 -12.29 17.21 10.05
CA GLU A 382 -12.57 17.66 11.42
C GLU A 382 -11.30 17.70 12.29
N GLU A 383 -10.41 16.73 12.14
CA GLU A 383 -9.13 16.71 12.84
C GLU A 383 -8.17 17.79 12.33
N LEU A 384 -8.09 18.00 11.01
CA LEU A 384 -7.29 19.07 10.39
C LEU A 384 -7.78 20.48 10.75
N ASP A 385 -9.08 20.65 11.00
CA ASP A 385 -9.69 21.94 11.35
C ASP A 385 -9.47 22.31 12.84
N LYS A 386 -8.89 21.42 13.66
CA LYS A 386 -8.56 21.71 15.06
C LYS A 386 -7.36 22.67 15.19
N PRO A 387 -7.28 23.46 16.28
CA PRO A 387 -6.11 24.31 16.55
C PRO A 387 -4.79 23.55 16.66
N GLN A 388 -4.86 22.30 17.14
CA GLN A 388 -3.73 21.36 17.22
C GLN A 388 -4.19 20.02 16.63
N PRO A 389 -4.05 19.83 15.32
CA PRO A 389 -4.43 18.58 14.66
C PRO A 389 -3.60 17.39 15.15
N ASP A 390 -4.25 16.25 15.37
CA ASP A 390 -3.56 14.96 15.54
C ASP A 390 -3.11 14.46 14.15
N GLU A 391 -1.88 14.83 13.76
CA GLU A 391 -1.31 14.48 12.45
C GLU A 391 -1.33 12.96 12.21
N GLY A 392 -1.10 12.15 13.25
CA GLY A 392 -1.09 10.70 13.19
C GLY A 392 -2.46 10.15 12.79
N LYS A 393 -3.53 10.64 13.41
CA LYS A 393 -4.91 10.30 13.01
C LYS A 393 -5.21 10.73 11.59
N THR A 394 -4.87 11.97 11.22
CA THR A 394 -5.16 12.47 9.86
C THR A 394 -4.47 11.63 8.79
N LEU A 395 -3.24 11.18 9.08
CA LEU A 395 -2.47 10.31 8.22
C LEU A 395 -3.09 8.92 8.15
N PHE A 396 -3.45 8.34 9.30
CA PHE A 396 -4.05 7.01 9.33
C PHE A 396 -5.41 6.97 8.62
N TYR A 397 -6.28 7.98 8.80
CA TYR A 397 -7.55 8.07 8.06
C TYR A 397 -7.34 8.17 6.55
N LYS A 398 -6.34 8.93 6.09
CA LYS A 398 -5.95 8.97 4.67
C LYS A 398 -5.51 7.60 4.17
N LEU A 399 -4.68 6.92 4.96
CA LEU A 399 -4.16 5.59 4.66
C LEU A 399 -5.28 4.55 4.57
N LEU A 400 -6.25 4.56 5.48
CA LEU A 400 -7.42 3.67 5.47
C LEU A 400 -8.21 3.77 4.17
N MET A 401 -8.56 5.00 3.76
CA MET A 401 -9.28 5.28 2.51
C MET A 401 -8.51 4.77 1.28
N ASN A 402 -7.21 5.05 1.21
CA ASN A 402 -6.39 4.68 0.07
C ASN A 402 -6.10 3.18 -0.03
N ASN A 403 -6.24 2.41 1.06
CA ASN A 403 -5.87 0.98 1.06
C ASN A 403 -7.08 0.05 0.98
N LEU A 404 -8.30 0.55 1.16
CA LEU A 404 -9.50 -0.28 1.02
C LEU A 404 -9.62 -0.85 -0.41
N TYR A 405 -9.55 0.00 -1.45
CA TYR A 405 -9.75 -0.45 -2.84
C TYR A 405 -8.74 -1.52 -3.30
N GLY A 406 -7.48 -1.43 -2.83
CA GLY A 406 -6.42 -2.35 -3.21
C GLY A 406 -6.70 -3.79 -2.76
N GLN A 407 -7.38 -3.95 -1.63
CA GLN A 407 -7.81 -5.27 -1.15
C GLN A 407 -8.97 -5.85 -1.97
N LEU A 408 -9.87 -5.00 -2.45
CA LEU A 408 -11.05 -5.44 -3.22
C LEU A 408 -10.68 -6.08 -4.57
N GLY A 409 -9.53 -5.70 -5.16
CA GLY A 409 -9.04 -6.23 -6.44
C GLY A 409 -8.12 -7.45 -6.35
N MET A 410 -7.91 -8.02 -5.16
CA MET A 410 -6.96 -9.13 -4.97
C MET A 410 -7.44 -10.43 -5.64
N LYS A 411 -6.52 -11.15 -6.31
CA LYS A 411 -6.81 -12.41 -7.05
C LYS A 411 -7.12 -13.61 -6.13
N GLY A 412 -6.99 -13.45 -4.80
CA GLY A 412 -7.09 -14.56 -3.84
C GLY A 412 -5.92 -15.58 -3.87
N SER A 413 -4.96 -15.45 -4.80
CA SER A 413 -3.79 -16.33 -4.88
C SER A 413 -2.75 -15.96 -3.80
N VAL A 414 -2.59 -16.81 -2.79
CA VAL A 414 -1.50 -16.70 -1.80
C VAL A 414 -0.25 -17.38 -2.35
N THR A 415 0.82 -16.62 -2.58
CA THR A 415 1.91 -17.09 -3.44
C THR A 415 2.99 -17.93 -2.74
N ARG A 416 3.09 -17.99 -1.41
CA ARG A 416 3.95 -18.95 -0.70
C ARG A 416 3.83 -18.84 0.83
N SER A 417 3.50 -19.94 1.49
CA SER A 417 3.98 -20.19 2.86
C SER A 417 5.29 -20.96 2.72
N ILE A 418 6.40 -20.40 3.20
CA ILE A 418 7.66 -21.15 3.27
C ILE A 418 7.72 -21.74 4.66
N HIS A 419 7.36 -23.02 4.78
CA HIS A 419 7.71 -23.80 5.96
C HIS A 419 9.15 -24.26 5.78
N LEU A 420 10.09 -23.56 6.43
CA LEU A 420 11.46 -24.04 6.56
C LEU A 420 11.48 -25.09 7.66
N THR A 421 10.96 -26.29 7.40
CA THR A 421 11.14 -27.41 8.33
C THR A 421 12.52 -28.02 8.12
N ALA A 422 13.26 -28.23 9.22
CA ALA A 422 14.48 -29.02 9.24
C ALA A 422 14.25 -30.49 8.81
#